data_AF-A0A5C7Q6S2-F1
#
_entry.id   AF-A0A5C7Q6S2-F1
#
_cell.length_a   1.000
_cell.length_b   1.000
_cell.length_c   1.000
_cell.angle_alpha   90.00
_cell.angle_beta   90.00
_cell.angle_gamma   90.00
#
_symmetry.space_group_name_H-M   'P 1'
#
loop_
_entity.id
_entity.type
_entity.pdbx_description
1 polymer ?
#
loop_
_entity_poly.entity_id
_entity_poly.type
_entity_poly.pdbx_seq_one_letter_code
_entity_poly.pdbx_strand_id
1 'polypeptide(L)'
;RGTEAVRAIDWCIVGGESGHGARPFNIQWARDLRDQCKAAGVPFFFKQAGAHAHCGDGGYPLALTDKKGGDPSEWPEDLRVREFPAVVG
;
A
#
# COMPACT_ATOMS: atom_id res chain seq x y z
N ARG A 1 28.00 22.47 13.82
CA ARG A 1 26.73 22.20 13.09
C ARG A 1 26.45 20.72 13.30
N GLY A 2 25.54 20.36 14.20
CA GLY A 2 25.25 18.96 14.54
C GLY A 2 24.46 18.31 13.43
N THR A 3 24.83 17.10 13.04
CA THR A 3 24.06 16.28 12.09
C THR A 3 22.85 15.73 12.84
N GLU A 4 21.67 16.26 12.58
CA GLU A 4 20.44 15.63 13.05
C GLU A 4 20.25 14.33 12.26
N ALA A 5 20.24 13.19 12.96
CA ALA A 5 20.00 11.90 12.33
C ALA A 5 18.53 11.84 11.92
N VAL A 6 18.27 11.65 10.62
CA VAL A 6 16.92 11.35 10.13
C VAL A 6 16.51 9.99 10.70
N ARG A 7 15.36 9.94 11.38
CA ARG A 7 14.83 8.67 11.91
C ARG A 7 14.44 7.74 10.76
N ALA A 8 14.73 6.44 10.94
CA ALA A 8 14.27 5.41 10.03
C ALA A 8 12.74 5.28 10.06
N ILE A 9 12.16 4.67 9.02
CA ILE A 9 10.72 4.43 8.94
C ILE A 9 10.38 3.17 9.74
N ASP A 10 9.49 3.29 10.73
CA ASP A 10 9.08 2.16 11.59
C ASP A 10 7.86 1.40 11.06
N TRP A 11 7.06 2.01 10.18
CA TRP A 11 5.87 1.39 9.61
C TRP A 11 5.48 2.05 8.29
N CYS A 12 5.17 1.24 7.28
CA CYS A 12 4.65 1.73 6.01
C CYS A 12 3.18 1.31 5.84
N ILE A 13 2.29 2.29 5.69
CA ILE A 13 0.87 2.05 5.34
C ILE A 13 0.63 2.62 3.95
N VAL A 14 0.15 1.78 3.04
CA VAL A 14 -0.12 2.16 1.64
C VAL A 14 -1.58 1.94 1.32
N GLY A 15 -2.15 2.83 0.50
CA GLY A 15 -3.43 2.58 -0.13
C GLY A 15 -3.87 3.69 -1.08
N GLY A 16 -4.80 3.35 -1.96
CA GLY A 16 -5.45 4.30 -2.87
C GLY A 16 -6.53 5.14 -2.18
N GLU A 17 -6.95 6.19 -2.88
CA GLU A 17 -7.98 7.12 -2.41
C GLU A 17 -9.38 6.53 -2.53
N SER A 18 -10.28 6.94 -1.64
CA SER A 18 -11.70 6.57 -1.66
C SER A 18 -12.57 7.71 -2.19
N GLY A 19 -13.73 7.38 -2.76
CA GLY A 19 -14.76 8.37 -3.12
C GLY A 19 -14.67 8.87 -4.56
N HIS A 20 -15.58 9.79 -4.91
CA HIS A 20 -15.64 10.37 -6.24
C HIS A 20 -14.41 11.26 -6.50
N GLY A 21 -13.81 11.12 -7.69
CA GLY A 21 -12.60 11.86 -8.05
C GLY A 21 -11.30 11.29 -7.45
N ALA A 22 -11.33 10.08 -6.89
CA ALA A 22 -10.13 9.39 -6.41
C ALA A 22 -9.05 9.33 -7.51
N ARG A 23 -7.82 9.68 -7.14
CA ARG A 23 -6.68 9.61 -8.04
C ARG A 23 -6.42 8.17 -8.51
N PRO A 24 -5.98 7.96 -9.76
CA PRO A 24 -5.57 6.64 -10.24
C PRO A 24 -4.48 6.06 -9.34
N PHE A 25 -4.65 4.80 -8.96
CA PHE A 25 -3.68 4.08 -8.13
C PHE A 25 -3.15 2.86 -8.88
N ASN A 26 -1.88 2.92 -9.31
CA ASN A 26 -1.24 1.77 -9.95
C ASN A 26 -0.80 0.78 -8.86
N ILE A 27 -1.31 -0.44 -8.93
CA ILE A 27 -0.99 -1.51 -7.99
C ILE A 27 0.48 -1.88 -7.96
N GLN A 28 1.22 -1.63 -9.04
CA GLN A 28 2.66 -1.85 -9.06
C GLN A 28 3.38 -0.98 -8.00
N TRP A 29 2.91 0.24 -7.74
CA TRP A 29 3.49 1.11 -6.70
C TRP A 29 3.38 0.47 -5.31
N ALA A 30 2.29 -0.24 -5.02
CA ALA A 30 2.13 -0.96 -3.75
C ALA A 30 3.11 -2.13 -3.64
N ARG A 31 3.35 -2.86 -4.74
CA ARG A 31 4.33 -3.96 -4.77
C ARG A 31 5.75 -3.46 -4.58
N ASP A 32 6.12 -2.38 -5.27
CA ASP A 32 7.44 -1.80 -5.16
C ASP A 32 7.72 -1.31 -3.73
N LEU A 33 6.71 -0.71 -3.08
CA LEU A 33 6.80 -0.30 -1.67
C LEU A 33 6.86 -1.50 -0.72
N ARG A 34 6.06 -2.55 -0.94
CA ARG A 34 6.12 -3.79 -0.17
C ARG A 34 7.53 -4.39 -0.23
N ASP A 35 8.12 -4.47 -1.42
CA ASP A 35 9.43 -5.09 -1.61
C ASP A 35 10.54 -4.26 -0.97
N GLN A 36 10.46 -2.93 -1.04
CA GLN A 36 11.35 -2.03 -0.30
C GLN A 36 11.21 -2.19 1.22
N CYS A 37 9.98 -2.27 1.73
CA CYS A 37 9.72 -2.47 3.15
C CYS A 37 10.25 -3.82 3.63
N LYS A 38 10.01 -4.89 2.86
CA LYS A 38 10.54 -6.22 3.13
C LYS A 38 12.07 -6.23 3.16
N ALA A 39 12.73 -5.56 2.20
CA ALA A 39 14.18 -5.46 2.16
C ALA A 39 14.76 -4.66 3.35
N ALA A 40 14.01 -3.66 3.85
CA ALA A 40 14.40 -2.82 4.97
C ALA A 40 13.99 -3.39 6.36
N GLY A 41 13.25 -4.50 6.41
CA GLY A 41 12.69 -5.03 7.66
C GLY A 41 11.60 -4.14 8.27
N VAL A 42 10.94 -3.30 7.46
CA VAL A 42 9.87 -2.40 7.87
C VAL A 42 8.53 -3.11 7.69
N PRO A 43 7.67 -3.18 8.72
CA PRO A 43 6.31 -3.71 8.58
C PRO A 43 5.54 -2.99 7.48
N PHE A 44 4.89 -3.75 6.61
CA PHE A 44 4.08 -3.22 5.51
C PHE A 44 2.59 -3.52 5.71
N PHE A 45 1.77 -2.49 5.54
CA PHE A 45 0.31 -2.61 5.64
C PHE A 45 -0.36 -2.06 4.39
N PHE A 46 -0.94 -2.95 3.57
CA PHE A 46 -1.81 -2.54 2.50
C PHE A 46 -3.23 -2.32 3.03
N LYS A 47 -3.66 -1.07 3.04
CA LYS A 47 -4.93 -0.66 3.65
C LYS A 47 -6.11 -0.91 2.72
N GLN A 48 -5.99 -0.45 1.47
CA GLN A 48 -7.02 -0.54 0.45
C GLN A 48 -6.43 -0.20 -0.93
N ALA A 49 -6.98 -0.79 -1.98
CA ALA A 49 -6.60 -0.47 -3.36
C ALA A 49 -7.09 0.92 -3.81
N GLY A 50 -8.15 1.44 -3.19
CA GLY A 50 -8.79 2.69 -3.60
C GLY A 50 -9.86 2.49 -4.68
N ALA A 51 -10.64 3.53 -4.95
CA ALA A 51 -11.76 3.50 -5.89
C ALA A 51 -11.33 3.50 -7.37
N HIS A 52 -10.05 3.79 -7.66
CA HIS A 52 -9.52 3.92 -9.03
C HIS A 52 -8.21 3.12 -9.21
N ALA A 53 -8.19 1.90 -8.68
CA ALA A 53 -7.05 1.01 -8.74
C ALA A 53 -6.93 0.33 -10.11
N HIS A 54 -5.71 0.21 -10.62
CA HIS A 54 -5.43 -0.42 -11.91
C HIS A 54 -4.10 -1.18 -11.90
N CYS A 55 -3.93 -2.08 -12.85
CA CYS A 55 -2.70 -2.83 -13.07
C CYS A 55 -1.94 -2.35 -14.31
N GLY A 56 -0.63 -2.20 -14.15
CA GLY A 56 0.31 -1.82 -15.20
C GLY A 56 0.10 -0.40 -15.73
N ASP A 57 1.01 0.04 -16.58
CA ASP A 57 0.96 1.38 -17.18
C ASP A 57 -0.18 1.54 -18.19
N GLY A 58 -0.75 0.42 -18.65
CA GLY A 58 -1.93 0.38 -19.52
C GLY A 58 -3.24 0.75 -18.82
N GLY A 59 -3.24 0.89 -17.49
CA GLY A 59 -4.42 1.38 -16.76
C GLY A 59 -5.59 0.41 -16.68
N TYR A 60 -5.35 -0.90 -16.85
CA TYR A 60 -6.43 -1.89 -16.76
C TYR A 60 -7.00 -1.91 -15.33
N PRO A 61 -8.29 -1.62 -15.12
CA PRO A 61 -8.86 -1.52 -13.79
C PRO A 61 -8.78 -2.86 -13.06
N LEU A 62 -8.53 -2.82 -11.75
CA LEU A 62 -8.78 -3.99 -10.91
C LEU A 62 -10.28 -4.27 -10.85
N ALA A 63 -10.65 -5.54 -10.91
CA ALA A 63 -12.02 -5.99 -10.70
C ALA A 63 -12.38 -5.92 -9.20
N LEU A 64 -12.70 -4.72 -8.72
CA LEU A 64 -13.11 -4.45 -7.34
C LEU A 64 -14.61 -4.19 -7.29
N THR A 65 -15.30 -4.81 -6.34
CA THR A 65 -16.72 -4.50 -6.05
C THR A 65 -16.86 -3.61 -4.81
N ASP A 66 -15.89 -3.64 -3.89
CA ASP A 66 -15.86 -2.71 -2.77
C ASP A 66 -15.51 -1.28 -3.25
N LYS A 67 -16.34 -0.31 -2.87
CA LYS A 67 -16.24 1.09 -3.34
C LYS A 67 -14.90 1.77 -3.02
N LYS A 68 -14.16 1.29 -2.02
CA LYS A 68 -12.86 1.84 -1.63
C LYS A 68 -11.72 0.83 -1.89
N GLY A 69 -12.03 -0.33 -2.49
CA GLY A 69 -11.08 -1.42 -2.67
C GLY A 69 -10.55 -1.96 -1.34
N GLY A 70 -11.40 -2.01 -0.31
CA GLY A 70 -11.06 -2.37 1.06
C GLY A 70 -11.20 -3.85 1.41
N ASP A 71 -11.71 -4.68 0.50
CA ASP A 71 -11.82 -6.13 0.68
C ASP A 71 -10.54 -6.85 0.20
N PRO A 72 -9.75 -7.46 1.11
CA PRO A 72 -8.55 -8.20 0.74
C PRO A 72 -8.77 -9.35 -0.24
N SER A 73 -9.97 -9.94 -0.28
CA SER A 73 -10.27 -11.05 -1.19
C SER A 73 -10.24 -10.63 -2.66
N GLU A 74 -10.45 -9.34 -2.94
CA GLU A 74 -10.43 -8.76 -4.29
C GLU A 74 -9.03 -8.34 -4.74
N TRP A 75 -8.06 -8.33 -3.82
CA TRP A 75 -6.69 -7.92 -4.13
C TRP A 75 -5.88 -9.08 -4.73
N PRO A 76 -4.84 -8.76 -5.51
CA PRO A 76 -3.76 -9.70 -5.79
C PRO A 76 -3.26 -10.32 -4.49
N GLU A 77 -3.06 -11.65 -4.49
CA GLU A 77 -2.70 -12.40 -3.27
C GLU A 77 -1.45 -11.85 -2.58
N ASP A 78 -0.51 -11.37 -3.38
CA ASP A 78 0.77 -10.82 -2.95
C ASP A 78 0.66 -9.47 -2.22
N LEU A 79 -0.51 -8.82 -2.27
CA LEU A 79 -0.82 -7.57 -1.58
C LEU A 79 -1.83 -7.73 -0.44
N ARG A 80 -2.25 -8.96 -0.12
CA ARG A 80 -3.08 -9.26 1.07
C ARG A 80 -2.26 -9.20 2.37
N VAL A 81 -1.41 -8.19 2.50
CA VAL A 81 -0.42 -8.02 3.58
C VAL A 81 -0.87 -6.92 4.52
N ARG A 82 -0.96 -7.24 5.82
CA ARG A 82 -1.41 -6.32 6.88
C ARG A 82 -0.56 -6.50 8.14
N GLU A 83 0.72 -6.16 8.03
CA GLU A 83 1.67 -6.25 9.14
C GLU A 83 1.57 -5.03 10.06
N PHE A 84 1.78 -5.26 11.35
CA PHE A 84 1.79 -4.22 12.38
C PHE A 84 3.18 -4.15 13.02
N PRO A 85 3.62 -2.98 13.48
CA PRO A 85 4.83 -2.85 14.29
C PRO A 85 4.73 -3.68 15.57
N ALA A 86 5.87 -4.17 16.04
CA ALA A 86 5.94 -4.77 17.36
C ALA A 86 5.59 -3.71 18.42
N VAL A 87 4.78 -4.10 19.42
CA VAL A 87 4.56 -3.26 20.59
C VAL A 87 5.85 -3.28 21.41
N VAL A 88 6.56 -2.16 21.44
CA VAL A 88 7.65 -1.94 22.40
C VAL A 88 7.01 -1.65 23.77
N GLY A 89 7.24 -2.57 24.71
CA GLY A 89 6.80 -2.45 26.10
C GLY A 89 7.75 -1.62 26.96
#